data_AF-A0A369QU69-F1
#
_entry.id   AF-A0A369QU69-F1
#
_cell.length_a   1.000
_cell.length_b   1.000
_cell.length_c   1.000
_cell.angle_alpha   90.00
_cell.angle_beta   90.00
_cell.angle_gamma   90.00
#
_symmetry.space_group_name_H-M   'P 1'
#
loop_
_entity.id
_entity.type
_entity.pdbx_description
1 polymer ?
#
loop_
_entity_poly.entity_id
_entity_poly.type
_entity_poly.pdbx_seq_one_letter_code
_entity_poly.pdbx_strand_id
1 'polypeptide(L)'
;MNNKTLGTLALIGAPFLFIGMQLEEVYKQELAYSWFTGAWELIYITAWLASIVALQRMKAAGTSRFGQGILWVIIGTLLLAEASNIYLLLFPKERTTLFWILDTFWPISNLIMILVGIAVVRAKVLPGWHRFVPLVVGLWFPVSMLVITLWGRSQGTFLIGSIYSAIAWSLLAIVVLLTRDRHTVPCSPENTLEFPKI
;
A
#
# COMPACT_ATOMS: atom_id res chain seq x y z
N MET A 1 -14.70 10.20 3.77
CA MET A 1 -13.40 10.64 3.22
C MET A 1 -13.35 10.33 1.73
N ASN A 2 -12.93 11.27 0.88
CA ASN A 2 -12.84 11.07 -0.58
C ASN A 2 -11.57 10.26 -0.94
N ASN A 3 -11.57 9.54 -2.07
CA ASN A 3 -10.39 8.85 -2.61
C ASN A 3 -9.20 9.79 -2.84
N LYS A 4 -9.43 11.08 -3.11
CA LYS A 4 -8.37 12.09 -3.15
C LYS A 4 -7.62 12.20 -1.82
N THR A 5 -8.34 12.27 -0.70
CA THR A 5 -7.73 12.34 0.63
C THR A 5 -6.93 11.09 0.93
N LEU A 6 -7.47 9.91 0.59
CA LEU A 6 -6.77 8.63 0.75
C LEU A 6 -5.47 8.60 -0.07
N GLY A 7 -5.51 9.07 -1.32
CA GLY A 7 -4.34 9.15 -2.18
C GLY A 7 -3.29 10.16 -1.67
N THR A 8 -3.71 11.30 -1.13
CA THR A 8 -2.76 12.28 -0.54
C THR A 8 -2.09 11.71 0.71
N LEU A 9 -2.85 11.08 1.61
CA LEU A 9 -2.30 10.41 2.78
C LEU A 9 -1.31 9.30 2.38
N ALA A 10 -1.70 8.50 1.38
CA ALA A 10 -0.84 7.48 0.81
C ALA A 10 0.48 8.04 0.28
N LEU A 11 0.42 9.15 -0.46
CA LEU A 11 1.60 9.76 -1.08
C LEU A 11 2.56 10.33 -0.03
N ILE A 12 2.02 10.95 1.03
CA ILE A 12 2.82 11.50 2.13
C ILE A 12 3.51 10.38 2.92
N GLY A 13 2.83 9.25 3.15
CA GLY A 13 3.41 8.14 3.91
C GLY A 13 4.29 7.17 3.09
N ALA A 14 4.19 7.17 1.76
CA ALA A 14 5.02 6.33 0.88
C ALA A 14 6.54 6.40 1.14
N PRO A 15 7.17 7.58 1.36
CA PRO A 15 8.61 7.65 1.63
C PRO A 15 9.02 7.15 3.02
N PHE A 16 8.09 6.88 3.94
CA PHE A 16 8.46 6.57 5.33
C PHE A 16 9.15 5.21 5.49
N LEU A 17 8.87 4.22 4.64
CA LEU A 17 9.64 2.97 4.67
C LEU A 17 11.09 3.20 4.22
N PHE A 18 11.31 4.02 3.19
CA PHE A 18 12.66 4.43 2.77
C PHE A 18 13.37 5.14 3.92
N ILE A 19 12.73 6.15 4.53
CA ILE A 19 13.32 6.93 5.62
C ILE A 19 13.67 6.01 6.80
N GLY A 20 12.75 5.14 7.21
CA GLY A 20 12.96 4.17 8.29
C GLY A 20 14.16 3.25 8.01
N MET A 21 14.19 2.59 6.85
CA MET A 21 15.29 1.69 6.49
C MET A 21 16.64 2.41 6.40
N GLN A 22 16.67 3.67 5.95
CA GLN A 22 17.93 4.44 5.91
C GLN A 22 18.38 4.86 7.32
N LEU A 23 17.47 5.31 8.17
CA LEU A 23 17.81 5.70 9.54
C LEU A 23 18.25 4.49 10.38
N GLU A 24 17.58 3.35 10.24
CA GLU A 24 18.00 2.11 10.91
C GLU A 24 19.39 1.64 10.46
N GLU A 25 19.73 1.79 9.18
CA GLU A 25 21.07 1.42 8.71
C GLU A 25 22.15 2.38 9.25
N VAL A 26 21.85 3.68 9.36
CA VAL A 26 22.79 4.69 9.87
C VAL A 26 23.01 4.55 11.38
N TYR A 27 21.94 4.37 12.14
CA TYR A 27 21.98 4.42 13.60
C TYR A 27 21.89 3.04 14.28
N LYS A 28 21.69 1.97 13.50
CA LYS A 28 21.70 0.55 13.90
C LYS A 28 21.03 0.28 15.25
N GLN A 29 21.84 0.16 16.31
CA GLN A 29 21.39 -0.28 17.63
C GLN A 29 20.60 0.79 18.40
N GLU A 30 20.80 2.09 18.13
CA GLU A 30 20.10 3.14 18.88
C GLU A 30 18.64 3.27 18.45
N LEU A 31 18.35 3.06 17.16
CA LEU A 31 16.98 3.11 16.66
C LEU A 31 16.25 1.77 16.72
N ALA A 32 16.95 0.63 16.65
CA ALA A 32 16.31 -0.70 16.75
C ALA A 32 15.50 -0.94 18.04
N TYR A 33 15.74 -0.14 19.09
CA TYR A 33 15.01 -0.16 20.37
C TYR A 33 14.32 1.16 20.69
N SER A 34 14.06 1.98 19.68
CA SER A 34 13.39 3.26 19.82
C SER A 34 11.92 3.14 19.45
N TRP A 35 11.08 3.88 20.17
CA TRP A 35 9.67 4.09 19.80
C TRP A 35 9.54 4.70 18.39
N PHE A 36 10.61 5.38 17.94
CA PHE A 36 10.66 6.05 16.65
C PHE A 36 10.51 5.06 15.48
N THR A 37 10.99 3.81 15.64
CA THR A 37 10.76 2.76 14.64
C THR A 37 9.29 2.44 14.44
N GLY A 38 8.56 2.21 15.53
CA GLY A 38 7.12 1.97 15.45
C GLY A 38 6.37 3.15 14.83
N ALA A 39 6.83 4.38 15.04
CA ALA A 39 6.16 5.57 14.53
C ALA A 39 6.19 5.69 13.00
N TRP A 40 7.35 5.52 12.34
CA TRP A 40 7.38 5.61 10.87
C TRP A 40 6.75 4.39 10.19
N GLU A 41 6.86 3.20 10.80
CA GLU A 41 6.23 1.99 10.27
C GLU A 41 4.71 2.12 10.30
N LEU A 42 4.18 2.69 11.38
CA LEU A 42 2.76 3.04 11.52
C LEU A 42 2.32 4.03 10.43
N ILE A 43 3.08 5.11 10.21
CA ILE A 43 2.76 6.07 9.14
C ILE A 43 2.74 5.40 7.77
N TYR A 44 3.72 4.54 7.50
CA TYR A 44 3.85 3.81 6.25
C TYR A 44 2.70 2.82 6.02
N ILE A 45 2.39 1.95 6.98
CA ILE A 45 1.30 0.96 6.84
C ILE A 45 -0.06 1.65 6.79
N THR A 46 -0.29 2.69 7.59
CA THR A 46 -1.52 3.49 7.51
C THR A 46 -1.69 4.13 6.11
N ALA A 47 -0.62 4.65 5.52
CA ALA A 47 -0.62 5.19 4.16
C ALA A 47 -0.88 4.09 3.10
N TRP A 48 -0.31 2.90 3.29
CA TRP A 48 -0.58 1.75 2.44
C TRP A 48 -2.05 1.30 2.54
N LEU A 49 -2.59 1.19 3.76
CA LEU A 49 -4.00 0.91 4.03
C LEU A 49 -4.91 1.90 3.31
N ALA A 50 -4.59 3.20 3.34
CA ALA A 50 -5.34 4.22 2.63
C ALA A 50 -5.42 3.94 1.11
N SER A 51 -4.31 3.52 0.50
CA SER A 51 -4.29 3.12 -0.91
C SER A 51 -5.15 1.89 -1.19
N ILE A 52 -5.08 0.87 -0.33
CA ILE A 52 -5.86 -0.35 -0.49
C ILE A 52 -7.36 -0.09 -0.34
N VAL A 53 -7.77 0.73 0.64
CA VAL A 53 -9.17 1.14 0.81
C VAL A 53 -9.67 1.89 -0.43
N ALA A 54 -8.83 2.75 -1.02
CA ALA A 54 -9.21 3.41 -2.27
C ALA A 54 -9.35 2.42 -3.43
N LEU A 55 -8.41 1.46 -3.59
CA LEU A 55 -8.53 0.38 -4.58
C LEU A 55 -9.81 -0.44 -4.41
N GLN A 56 -10.20 -0.73 -3.17
CA GLN A 56 -11.45 -1.40 -2.84
C GLN A 56 -12.67 -0.59 -3.27
N ARG A 57 -12.72 0.70 -2.95
CA ARG A 57 -13.83 1.59 -3.35
C ARG A 57 -13.96 1.70 -4.85
N MET A 58 -12.83 1.76 -5.56
CA MET A 58 -12.79 1.76 -7.02
C MET A 58 -13.12 0.40 -7.63
N LYS A 59 -13.29 -0.65 -6.81
CA LYS A 59 -13.42 -2.05 -7.24
C LYS A 59 -12.31 -2.42 -8.23
N ALA A 60 -11.09 -1.99 -7.96
CA ALA A 60 -9.95 -2.11 -8.87
C ALA A 60 -9.62 -3.59 -9.20
N ALA A 61 -9.90 -4.51 -8.28
CA ALA A 61 -9.78 -5.96 -8.48
C ALA A 61 -11.03 -6.62 -9.11
N GLY A 62 -11.96 -5.83 -9.65
CA GLY A 62 -13.21 -6.28 -10.26
C GLY A 62 -14.34 -6.49 -9.26
N THR A 63 -15.47 -7.01 -9.72
CA THR A 63 -16.68 -7.24 -8.91
C THR A 63 -16.82 -8.68 -8.41
N SER A 64 -15.87 -9.56 -8.72
CA SER A 64 -15.91 -10.96 -8.32
C SER A 64 -15.71 -11.10 -6.81
N ARG A 65 -16.25 -12.19 -6.22
CA ARG A 65 -16.08 -12.49 -4.80
C ARG A 65 -14.61 -12.62 -4.41
N PHE A 66 -13.79 -13.21 -5.29
CA PHE A 66 -12.34 -13.34 -5.07
C PHE A 66 -11.65 -11.97 -5.08
N GLY A 67 -11.90 -11.13 -6.10
CA GLY A 67 -11.26 -9.82 -6.21
C GLY A 67 -11.62 -8.88 -5.05
N GLN A 68 -12.86 -8.93 -4.58
CA GLN A 68 -13.29 -8.17 -3.41
C GLN A 68 -12.78 -8.78 -2.10
N GLY A 69 -12.78 -10.12 -2.01
CA GLY A 69 -12.26 -10.84 -0.84
C GLY A 69 -10.78 -10.59 -0.60
N ILE A 70 -9.94 -10.65 -1.65
CA ILE A 70 -8.50 -10.48 -1.50
C ILE A 70 -8.12 -9.07 -1.01
N LEU A 71 -8.89 -8.05 -1.38
CA LEU A 71 -8.72 -6.69 -0.88
C LEU A 71 -9.05 -6.57 0.62
N TRP A 72 -10.07 -7.28 1.11
CA TRP A 72 -10.35 -7.35 2.55
C TRP A 72 -9.30 -8.16 3.31
N VAL A 73 -8.80 -9.23 2.71
CA VAL A 73 -7.74 -10.06 3.31
C VAL A 73 -6.47 -9.23 3.51
N ILE A 74 -6.02 -8.48 2.49
CA ILE A 74 -4.83 -7.63 2.66
C ILE A 74 -5.06 -6.53 3.71
N ILE A 75 -6.24 -5.90 3.76
CA ILE A 75 -6.58 -4.94 4.82
C ILE A 75 -6.44 -5.59 6.20
N GLY A 76 -7.01 -6.79 6.38
CA GLY A 76 -6.91 -7.53 7.64
C GLY A 76 -5.47 -7.81 8.03
N THR A 77 -4.63 -8.28 7.09
CA THR A 77 -3.21 -8.53 7.37
C THR A 77 -2.42 -7.26 7.68
N LEU A 78 -2.72 -6.15 7.00
CA LEU A 78 -2.08 -4.87 7.29
C LEU A 78 -2.48 -4.32 8.66
N LEU A 79 -3.72 -4.50 9.10
CA LEU A 79 -4.15 -4.13 10.44
C LEU A 79 -3.46 -4.97 11.53
N LEU A 80 -3.23 -6.25 11.27
CA LEU A 80 -2.49 -7.12 12.19
C LEU A 80 -1.00 -6.75 12.24
N ALA A 81 -0.39 -6.42 11.10
CA ALA A 81 0.97 -5.87 11.06
C ALA A 81 1.03 -4.51 11.78
N GLU A 82 0.02 -3.66 11.63
CA GLU A 82 0.00 -2.37 12.32
C GLU A 82 -0.07 -2.51 13.85
N ALA A 83 -0.67 -3.58 14.35
CA ALA A 83 -0.67 -3.88 15.77
C ALA A 83 0.74 -4.17 16.32
N SER A 84 1.67 -4.72 15.53
CA SER A 84 3.07 -4.86 15.96
C SER A 84 3.77 -3.50 16.04
N ASN A 85 3.46 -2.56 15.14
CA ASN A 85 4.00 -1.20 15.18
C ASN A 85 3.51 -0.42 16.41
N ILE A 86 2.22 -0.56 16.75
CA ILE A 86 1.66 0.00 18.00
C ILE A 86 2.34 -0.64 19.21
N TYR A 87 2.55 -1.95 19.20
CA TYR A 87 3.28 -2.65 20.26
C TYR A 87 4.69 -2.06 20.43
N LEU A 88 5.42 -1.86 19.32
CA LEU A 88 6.77 -1.31 19.34
C LEU A 88 6.80 0.16 19.81
N LEU A 89 5.75 0.92 19.52
CA LEU A 89 5.59 2.30 20.00
C LEU A 89 5.44 2.35 21.53
N LEU A 90 4.68 1.42 22.11
CA LEU A 90 4.39 1.37 23.55
C LEU A 90 5.49 0.67 24.35
N PHE A 91 6.07 -0.40 23.79
CA PHE A 91 7.04 -1.27 24.44
C PHE A 91 8.30 -1.46 23.57
N PRO A 92 9.05 -0.39 23.26
CA PRO A 92 10.12 -0.41 22.25
C PRO A 92 11.29 -1.36 22.57
N LYS A 93 11.43 -1.76 23.84
CA LYS A 93 12.48 -2.69 24.30
C LYS A 93 12.00 -4.13 24.43
N GLU A 94 10.70 -4.38 24.35
CA GLU A 94 10.11 -5.70 24.60
C GLU A 94 9.68 -6.33 23.27
N ARG A 95 10.31 -7.45 22.90
CA ARG A 95 9.96 -8.22 21.69
C ARG A 95 9.43 -9.58 22.09
N THR A 96 8.23 -9.59 22.66
CA THR A 96 7.55 -10.82 23.11
C THR A 96 7.15 -11.71 21.94
N THR A 97 6.78 -12.96 22.21
CA THR A 97 6.27 -13.88 21.18
C THR A 97 5.08 -13.30 20.43
N LEU A 98 4.21 -12.56 21.11
CA LEU A 98 3.06 -11.88 20.49
C LEU A 98 3.52 -10.86 19.43
N PHE A 99 4.55 -10.06 19.73
CA PHE A 99 5.11 -9.11 18.77
C PHE A 99 5.54 -9.81 17.48
N TRP A 100 6.31 -10.90 17.57
CA TRP A 100 6.80 -11.63 16.40
C TRP A 100 5.69 -12.30 15.58
N ILE A 101 4.62 -12.76 16.24
CA ILE A 101 3.44 -13.30 15.55
C ILE A 101 2.76 -12.19 14.73
N LEU A 102 2.56 -11.01 15.32
CA LEU A 102 1.94 -9.87 14.65
C LEU A 102 2.83 -9.36 13.50
N ASP A 103 4.14 -9.25 13.75
CA ASP A 103 5.13 -8.77 12.78
C ASP A 103 5.21 -9.66 11.53
N THR A 104 4.94 -10.96 11.67
CA THR A 104 4.88 -11.91 10.54
C THR A 104 3.78 -11.54 9.52
N PHE A 105 2.77 -10.75 9.88
CA PHE A 105 1.78 -10.27 8.92
C PHE A 105 2.31 -9.22 7.94
N TRP A 106 3.42 -8.56 8.25
CA TRP A 106 4.07 -7.62 7.33
C TRP A 106 4.62 -8.29 6.06
N PRO A 107 5.46 -9.34 6.11
CA PRO A 107 5.87 -10.05 4.89
C PRO A 107 4.69 -10.79 4.23
N ILE A 108 3.73 -11.31 5.01
CA ILE A 108 2.53 -11.95 4.46
C ILE A 108 1.71 -10.96 3.62
N SER A 109 1.51 -9.74 4.10
CA SER A 109 0.74 -8.72 3.37
C SER A 109 1.41 -8.33 2.04
N ASN A 110 2.74 -8.31 1.97
CA ASN A 110 3.49 -8.13 0.72
C ASN A 110 3.23 -9.27 -0.28
N LEU A 111 3.20 -10.52 0.19
CA LEU A 111 2.88 -11.67 -0.67
C LEU A 111 1.43 -11.64 -1.17
N ILE A 112 0.49 -11.26 -0.30
CA ILE A 112 -0.92 -11.07 -0.68
C ILE A 112 -1.05 -9.94 -1.70
N MET A 113 -0.23 -8.89 -1.61
CA MET A 113 -0.24 -7.78 -2.55
C MET A 113 0.09 -8.22 -3.98
N ILE A 114 0.86 -9.29 -4.17
CA ILE A 114 1.06 -9.91 -5.50
C ILE A 114 -0.27 -10.44 -6.05
N LEU A 115 -1.05 -11.14 -5.21
CA LEU A 115 -2.37 -11.64 -5.59
C LEU A 115 -3.35 -10.50 -5.90
N VAL A 116 -3.31 -9.42 -5.10
CA VAL A 116 -4.06 -8.19 -5.38
C VAL A 116 -3.66 -7.62 -6.74
N GLY A 117 -2.36 -7.50 -7.01
CA GLY A 117 -1.83 -7.04 -8.30
C GLY A 117 -2.33 -7.88 -9.48
N ILE A 118 -2.25 -9.20 -9.38
CA ILE A 118 -2.76 -10.12 -10.41
C ILE A 118 -4.27 -9.93 -10.61
N ALA A 119 -5.04 -9.80 -9.53
CA ALA A 119 -6.47 -9.57 -9.59
C ALA A 119 -6.81 -8.24 -10.28
N VAL A 120 -6.10 -7.16 -9.94
CA VAL A 120 -6.27 -5.82 -10.56
C VAL A 120 -5.92 -5.85 -12.05
N VAL A 121 -4.82 -6.49 -12.43
CA VAL A 121 -4.41 -6.64 -13.84
C VAL A 121 -5.49 -7.39 -14.64
N ARG A 122 -6.02 -8.49 -14.08
CA ARG A 122 -7.06 -9.31 -14.72
C ARG A 122 -8.40 -8.61 -14.82
N ALA A 123 -8.77 -7.82 -13.80
CA ALA A 123 -10.03 -7.10 -13.76
C ALA A 123 -10.10 -5.97 -14.81
N LYS A 124 -8.94 -5.43 -15.23
CA LYS A 124 -8.83 -4.36 -16.24
C LYS A 124 -9.68 -3.12 -15.94
N VAL A 125 -10.03 -2.90 -14.67
CA VAL A 125 -10.81 -1.73 -14.21
C VAL A 125 -9.97 -0.45 -14.28
N LEU A 126 -8.69 -0.54 -13.91
CA LEU A 126 -7.74 0.56 -14.01
C LEU A 126 -7.18 0.68 -15.45
N PRO A 127 -7.07 1.89 -16.00
CA PRO A 127 -6.65 2.10 -17.38
C PRO A 127 -5.13 1.98 -17.56
N GLY A 128 -4.71 1.47 -18.72
CA GLY A 128 -3.31 1.53 -19.17
C GLY A 128 -2.31 0.86 -18.21
N TRP A 129 -1.26 1.60 -17.84
CA TRP A 129 -0.18 1.11 -16.98
C TRP A 129 -0.58 1.07 -15.48
N HIS A 130 -1.57 1.85 -15.06
CA HIS A 130 -2.01 1.95 -13.66
C HIS A 130 -2.39 0.60 -13.05
N ARG A 131 -2.92 -0.33 -13.87
CA ARG A 131 -3.31 -1.68 -13.41
C ARG A 131 -2.13 -2.56 -12.97
N PHE A 132 -0.91 -2.27 -13.44
CA PHE A 132 0.28 -3.04 -13.08
C PHE A 132 0.94 -2.54 -11.80
N VAL A 133 0.62 -1.33 -11.35
CA VAL A 133 1.24 -0.71 -10.17
C VAL A 133 1.04 -1.55 -8.90
N PRO A 134 -0.15 -2.07 -8.57
CA PRO A 134 -0.30 -2.91 -7.38
C PRO A 134 0.55 -4.19 -7.45
N LEU A 135 0.81 -4.72 -8.65
CA LEU A 135 1.72 -5.85 -8.84
C LEU A 135 3.19 -5.45 -8.61
N VAL A 136 3.61 -4.28 -9.10
CA VAL A 136 4.95 -3.73 -8.81
C VAL A 136 5.14 -3.58 -7.31
N VAL A 137 4.15 -3.07 -6.57
CA VAL A 137 4.21 -3.00 -5.10
C VAL A 137 4.39 -4.38 -4.48
N GLY A 138 3.59 -5.38 -4.85
CA GLY A 138 3.72 -6.73 -4.31
C GLY A 138 5.04 -7.43 -4.63
N LEU A 139 5.71 -7.05 -5.74
CA LEU A 139 7.01 -7.59 -6.13
C LEU A 139 8.18 -7.02 -5.34
N TRP A 140 7.99 -5.95 -4.57
CA TRP A 140 9.04 -5.35 -3.77
C TRP A 140 9.73 -6.36 -2.85
N PHE A 141 8.96 -7.14 -2.08
CA PHE A 141 9.51 -8.10 -1.12
C PHE A 141 10.28 -9.25 -1.80
N PRO A 142 9.71 -9.98 -2.78
CA PRO A 142 10.46 -11.01 -3.51
C PRO A 142 11.73 -10.49 -4.19
N VAL A 143 11.67 -9.31 -4.82
CA VAL A 143 12.83 -8.70 -5.48
C VAL A 143 13.89 -8.32 -4.46
N SER A 144 13.51 -7.72 -3.34
CA SER A 144 14.44 -7.35 -2.27
C SER A 144 15.13 -8.58 -1.67
N MET A 145 14.37 -9.66 -1.41
CA MET A 145 14.94 -10.93 -0.92
C MET A 145 15.88 -11.57 -1.94
N LEU A 146 15.53 -11.54 -3.22
CA LEU A 146 16.40 -12.04 -4.29
C LEU A 146 17.71 -11.25 -4.38
N VAL A 147 17.64 -9.92 -4.33
CA VAL A 147 18.81 -9.04 -4.34
C VAL A 147 19.73 -9.33 -3.15
N ILE A 148 19.16 -9.47 -1.94
CA ILE A 148 19.92 -9.84 -0.74
C ILE A 148 20.54 -11.23 -0.86
N THR A 149 19.84 -12.19 -1.48
CA THR A 149 20.35 -13.56 -1.67
C THR A 149 21.52 -13.61 -2.64
N LEU A 150 21.49 -12.81 -3.72
CA LEU A 150 22.52 -12.80 -4.76
C LEU A 150 23.73 -11.94 -4.41
N TRP A 151 23.53 -10.79 -3.76
CA TRP A 151 24.59 -9.80 -3.45
C TRP A 151 24.95 -9.71 -1.96
N GLY A 152 24.31 -10.51 -1.11
CA GLY A 152 24.50 -10.47 0.34
C GLY A 152 23.81 -9.28 1.01
N ARG A 153 23.91 -9.22 2.35
CA ARG A 153 23.41 -8.07 3.12
C ARG A 153 24.47 -6.98 3.13
N SER A 154 24.27 -5.94 2.32
CA SER A 154 25.12 -4.75 2.26
C SER A 154 24.29 -3.47 2.20
N GLN A 155 24.91 -2.33 2.53
CA GLN A 155 24.27 -1.01 2.41
C GLN A 155 23.68 -0.77 1.00
N GLY A 156 24.39 -1.21 -0.04
CA GLY A 156 23.89 -1.11 -1.43
C GLY A 156 22.60 -1.90 -1.66
N THR A 157 22.49 -3.12 -1.12
CA THR A 157 21.27 -3.93 -1.24
C THR A 157 20.07 -3.30 -0.49
N PHE A 158 20.30 -2.72 0.69
CA PHE A 158 19.27 -1.99 1.42
C PHE A 158 18.82 -0.73 0.69
N LEU A 159 19.76 0.02 0.10
CA LEU A 159 19.44 1.21 -0.69
C LEU A 159 18.56 0.88 -1.90
N ILE A 160 18.86 -0.20 -2.63
CA ILE A 160 18.05 -0.66 -3.76
C ILE A 160 16.62 -0.98 -3.31
N GLY A 161 16.46 -1.76 -2.23
CA GLY A 161 15.15 -2.07 -1.66
C GLY A 161 14.39 -0.82 -1.21
N SER A 162 15.11 0.14 -0.60
CA SER A 162 14.54 1.40 -0.16
C SER A 162 14.02 2.24 -1.31
N ILE A 163 14.83 2.43 -2.36
CA ILE A 163 14.46 3.20 -3.55
C ILE A 163 13.26 2.56 -4.24
N TYR A 164 13.28 1.23 -4.40
CA TYR A 164 12.14 0.50 -4.96
C TYR A 164 10.87 0.82 -4.18
N SER A 165 10.91 0.70 -2.85
CA SER A 165 9.73 0.96 -2.01
C SER A 165 9.21 2.38 -2.20
N ALA A 166 10.08 3.39 -2.09
CA ALA A 166 9.66 4.78 -2.25
C ALA A 166 8.95 5.01 -3.58
N ILE A 167 9.48 4.46 -4.68
CA ILE A 167 8.89 4.57 -6.02
C ILE A 167 7.57 3.81 -6.11
N ALA A 168 7.54 2.54 -5.71
CA ALA A 168 6.37 1.68 -5.89
C ALA A 168 5.15 2.16 -5.11
N TRP A 169 5.32 2.55 -3.83
CA TRP A 169 4.22 3.07 -3.01
C TRP A 169 3.80 4.48 -3.44
N SER A 170 4.74 5.32 -3.90
CA SER A 170 4.38 6.63 -4.49
C SER A 170 3.56 6.47 -5.76
N LEU A 171 3.94 5.54 -6.65
CA LEU A 171 3.16 5.21 -7.84
C LEU A 171 1.76 4.71 -7.48
N LEU A 172 1.63 3.87 -6.46
CA LEU A 172 0.33 3.38 -5.99
C LEU A 172 -0.55 4.54 -5.52
N ALA A 173 0.01 5.46 -4.73
CA ALA A 173 -0.70 6.65 -4.29
C ALA A 173 -1.12 7.55 -5.46
N ILE A 174 -0.24 7.72 -6.46
CA ILE A 174 -0.54 8.47 -7.69
C ILE A 174 -1.68 7.82 -8.47
N VAL A 175 -1.68 6.49 -8.62
CA VAL A 175 -2.80 5.76 -9.26
C VAL A 175 -4.12 6.06 -8.57
N VAL A 176 -4.13 6.04 -7.23
CA VAL A 176 -5.31 6.36 -6.43
C VAL A 176 -5.76 7.80 -6.62
N LEU A 177 -4.82 8.76 -6.69
CA LEU A 177 -5.11 10.18 -6.90
C LEU A 177 -5.67 10.48 -8.29
N LEU A 178 -5.12 9.84 -9.32
CA LEU A 178 -5.48 10.09 -10.72
C LEU A 178 -6.78 9.39 -11.14
N THR A 179 -7.13 8.28 -10.47
CA THR A 179 -8.35 7.54 -10.80
C THR A 179 -9.54 8.21 -10.11
N ARG A 180 -10.11 9.22 -10.79
CA ARG A 180 -11.29 9.99 -10.33
C ARG A 180 -12.51 9.08 -10.11
N ASP A 181 -13.22 9.30 -9.02
CA ASP A 181 -14.54 8.71 -8.78
C ASP A 181 -15.48 9.02 -9.97
N ARG A 182 -15.92 7.99 -10.69
CA ARG A 182 -16.95 8.11 -11.75
C ARG A 182 -18.36 8.34 -11.18
N HIS A 183 -18.48 8.92 -9.98
CA HIS A 183 -19.76 9.12 -9.30
C HIS A 183 -20.33 10.53 -9.41
N THR A 184 -19.74 11.42 -10.22
CA THR A 184 -20.31 12.75 -10.47
C THR A 184 -20.44 13.02 -11.98
N VAL A 185 -21.35 12.30 -12.63
CA VAL A 185 -22.07 12.88 -13.78
C VAL A 185 -23.48 13.11 -13.25
N PRO A 186 -23.90 14.35 -12.93
CA PRO A 186 -25.33 14.59 -12.83
C PRO A 186 -25.90 14.24 -14.20
N CYS A 187 -26.84 13.30 -14.26
CA CYS A 187 -27.72 13.18 -15.41
C CYS A 187 -28.33 14.57 -15.59
N SER A 188 -27.84 15.33 -16.57
CA SER A 188 -28.59 16.47 -17.06
C SER A 188 -29.93 15.91 -17.51
N PRO A 189 -31.07 16.37 -16.95
CA PRO A 189 -32.34 16.00 -17.53
C PRO A 189 -32.31 16.45 -18.98
N GLU A 190 -32.50 15.46 -19.83
CA GLU A 190 -32.77 15.55 -21.24
C GLU A 190 -33.88 16.60 -21.43
N ASN A 191 -33.53 17.74 -22.03
CA ASN A 191 -34.49 18.76 -22.48
C ASN A 191 -35.44 18.09 -23.46
N THR A 192 -36.57 17.65 -22.92
CA THR A 192 -37.69 17.08 -23.66
C THR A 192 -38.66 18.22 -23.97
N LEU A 193 -38.90 18.42 -25.27
CA LEU A 193 -40.05 19.09 -25.90
C LEU A 193 -39.98 20.64 -25.89
N GLU A 194 -40.32 21.37 -26.96
CA GLU A 194 -41.40 21.17 -27.91
C GLU A 194 -41.04 21.61 -29.34
N PHE A 195 -41.40 20.79 -30.34
CA PHE A 195 -41.60 21.27 -31.71
C PHE A 195 -43.08 21.67 -31.84
N PRO A 196 -43.41 22.90 -32.28
CA PRO A 196 -44.79 23.23 -32.59
C PRO A 196 -45.23 22.45 -33.83
N LYS A 197 -46.36 21.77 -33.70
CA LYS A 197 -47.09 21.18 -34.82
C LYS A 197 -47.83 22.28 -35.57
N ILE A 198 -47.53 22.39 -36.86
CA ILE A 198 -48.25 23.05 -37.97
C ILE A 198 -48.39 24.57 -37.85
#